data_AF-A0A7S0B9B9-F1
#
_entry.id   AF-A0A7S0B9B9-F1
#
_cell.length_a   1.000
_cell.length_b   1.000
_cell.length_c   1.000
_cell.angle_alpha   90.00
_cell.angle_beta   90.00
_cell.angle_gamma   90.00
#
_symmetry.space_group_name_H-M   'P 1'
#
loop_
_entity.id
_entity.type
_entity.pdbx_description
1 polymer ?
#
loop_
_entity_poly.entity_id
_entity_poly.type
_entity_poly.pdbx_seq_one_letter_code
_entity_poly.pdbx_strand_id
1 'polypeptide(L)'
;MEVASEAWTAWSPESRRQALQVRNPELVSLLRESLSALWAAEIRTRKVGVRGLTQPFDQTSLPLLSQVEFDGAPDADDKVFTLMKWPRSFHDDAATLLGALRRAFEPSGASAGRRCAPRLLPRQRWCQLLQPPAASWRDLERQLARLVEQVLLQAWAEERSRQRGPPAAGAASEPLPDLGEPTVRGSTAAASTCSRVSKRQRQQERRRCKKAAESAGERARPDVTCSASAVADDRHNDQAPEGESACELRGEAAGTSAGASGGG
;
A
#
# COMPACT_ATOMS: atom_id res chain seq x y z
N MET A 1 -11.90 4.12 -9.39
CA MET A 1 -11.86 4.36 -7.93
C MET A 1 -13.18 4.95 -7.46
N GLU A 2 -13.77 5.90 -8.20
CA GLU A 2 -15.08 6.51 -7.94
C GLU A 2 -16.20 5.50 -7.57
N VAL A 3 -16.41 4.44 -8.36
CA VAL A 3 -17.44 3.43 -8.07
C VAL A 3 -17.21 2.70 -6.72
N ALA A 4 -15.95 2.42 -6.38
CA ALA A 4 -15.62 1.79 -5.11
C ALA A 4 -15.80 2.77 -3.94
N SER A 5 -15.52 4.07 -4.15
CA SER A 5 -15.77 5.10 -3.12
C SER A 5 -17.25 5.35 -2.88
N GLU A 6 -18.09 5.32 -3.92
CA GLU A 6 -19.55 5.42 -3.76
C GLU A 6 -20.08 4.23 -2.96
N ALA A 7 -19.70 3.01 -3.35
CA ALA A 7 -20.08 1.81 -2.61
C ALA A 7 -19.60 1.85 -1.15
N TRP A 8 -18.36 2.33 -0.92
CA TRP A 8 -17.82 2.51 0.43
C TRP A 8 -18.68 3.42 1.30
N THR A 9 -19.18 4.53 0.75
CA THR A 9 -20.06 5.45 1.50
C THR A 9 -21.43 4.85 1.82
N ALA A 10 -21.89 3.87 1.04
CA ALA A 10 -23.14 3.16 1.27
C ALA A 10 -23.01 2.01 2.29
N TRP A 11 -21.79 1.61 2.66
CA TRP A 11 -21.57 0.50 3.59
C TRP A 11 -21.79 0.90 5.05
N SER A 12 -22.37 -0.04 5.81
CA SER A 12 -22.47 0.12 7.27
C SER A 12 -21.08 0.30 7.91
N PRO A 13 -20.96 1.04 9.03
CA PRO A 13 -19.70 1.17 9.76
C PRO A 13 -19.06 -0.18 10.10
N GLU A 14 -19.88 -1.19 10.42
CA GLU A 14 -19.41 -2.54 10.72
C GLU A 14 -18.79 -3.22 9.50
N SER A 15 -19.44 -3.13 8.34
CA SER A 15 -18.90 -3.65 7.08
C SER A 15 -17.60 -2.96 6.70
N ARG A 16 -17.52 -1.64 6.89
CA ARG A 16 -16.31 -0.84 6.67
C ARG A 16 -15.16 -1.27 7.59
N ARG A 17 -15.45 -1.48 8.88
CA ARG A 17 -14.50 -1.99 9.87
C ARG A 17 -13.96 -3.36 9.46
N GLN A 18 -14.83 -4.29 9.09
CA GLN A 18 -14.44 -5.64 8.68
C GLN A 18 -13.60 -5.61 7.40
N ALA A 19 -13.98 -4.79 6.42
CA ALA A 19 -13.24 -4.64 5.18
C ALA A 19 -11.82 -4.12 5.40
N LEU A 20 -11.59 -3.18 6.32
CA LEU A 20 -10.27 -2.60 6.58
C LEU A 20 -9.31 -3.47 7.41
N GLN A 21 -9.75 -4.63 7.89
CA GLN A 21 -8.88 -5.54 8.63
C GLN A 21 -7.90 -6.25 7.71
N VAL A 22 -6.61 -6.11 7.98
CA VAL A 22 -5.56 -6.84 7.24
C VAL A 22 -4.97 -7.92 8.14
N ARG A 23 -5.25 -9.19 7.77
CA ARG A 23 -4.88 -10.40 8.53
C ARG A 23 -3.68 -11.16 7.95
N ASN A 24 -2.88 -10.51 7.11
CA ASN A 24 -1.70 -11.13 6.51
C ASN A 24 -0.48 -10.89 7.42
N PRO A 25 0.03 -11.91 8.13
CA PRO A 25 1.12 -11.71 9.10
C PRO A 25 2.41 -11.22 8.44
N GLU A 26 2.75 -11.68 7.23
CA GLU A 26 3.95 -11.22 6.51
C GLU A 26 3.88 -9.73 6.22
N LEU A 27 2.70 -9.25 5.79
CA LEU A 27 2.49 -7.85 5.48
C LEU A 27 2.53 -6.98 6.75
N VAL A 28 1.94 -7.47 7.84
CA VAL A 28 1.93 -6.78 9.12
C VAL A 28 3.36 -6.67 9.68
N SER A 29 4.14 -7.74 9.62
CA SER A 29 5.56 -7.74 10.01
C SER A 29 6.37 -6.77 9.16
N LEU A 30 6.22 -6.79 7.84
CA LEU A 30 6.95 -5.90 6.93
C LEU A 30 6.63 -4.41 7.18
N LEU A 31 5.36 -4.08 7.47
CA LEU A 31 4.97 -2.72 7.84
C LEU A 31 5.60 -2.30 9.17
N ARG A 32 5.58 -3.18 10.18
CA ARG A 32 6.21 -2.90 11.48
C ARG A 32 7.73 -2.72 11.37
N GLU A 33 8.40 -3.55 10.58
CA GLU A 33 9.83 -3.42 10.30
C GLU A 33 10.13 -2.06 9.65
N SER A 34 9.31 -1.66 8.68
CA SER A 34 9.44 -0.35 8.01
C SER A 34 9.25 0.82 8.98
N LEU A 35 8.24 0.75 9.85
CA LEU A 35 8.05 1.75 10.93
C LEU A 35 9.27 1.80 11.84
N SER A 36 9.72 0.66 12.36
CA SER A 36 10.86 0.58 13.29
C SER A 36 12.14 1.12 12.67
N ALA A 37 12.40 0.80 11.39
CA ALA A 37 13.57 1.29 10.66
C ALA A 37 13.55 2.81 10.48
N LEU A 38 12.40 3.39 10.10
CA LEU A 38 12.24 4.84 9.94
C LEU A 38 12.35 5.56 11.30
N TRP A 39 11.78 5.00 12.38
CA TRP A 39 11.92 5.53 13.74
C TRP A 39 13.40 5.53 14.18
N ALA A 40 14.13 4.44 13.93
CA ALA A 40 15.56 4.35 14.23
C ALA A 40 16.40 5.32 13.38
N ALA A 41 16.04 5.54 12.11
CA ALA A 41 16.69 6.53 11.26
C ALA A 41 16.46 7.96 11.78
N GLU A 42 15.24 8.28 12.21
CA GLU A 42 14.91 9.59 12.79
C GLU A 42 15.64 9.85 14.12
N ILE A 43 15.73 8.85 15.00
CA ILE A 43 16.51 8.98 16.25
C ILE A 43 17.99 9.23 15.93
N ARG A 44 18.56 8.51 14.95
CA ARG A 44 19.96 8.68 14.54
C ARG A 44 20.22 10.07 13.96
N THR A 45 19.37 10.56 13.07
CA THR A 45 19.53 11.91 12.47
C THR A 45 19.45 13.01 13.53
N ARG A 46 18.54 12.89 14.51
CA ARG A 46 18.45 13.81 15.65
C ARG A 46 19.73 13.80 16.51
N LYS A 47 20.31 12.62 16.77
CA LYS A 47 21.56 12.49 17.55
C LYS A 47 22.77 13.15 16.88
N VAL A 48 22.83 13.16 15.55
CA VAL A 48 23.91 13.80 14.77
C VAL A 48 23.68 15.31 14.58
N GLY A 49 22.55 15.86 15.04
CA GLY A 49 22.23 17.28 14.90
C GLY A 49 21.81 17.69 13.49
N VAL A 50 21.58 16.72 12.60
CA VAL A 50 21.11 16.98 11.24
C VAL A 50 19.64 17.42 11.29
N ARG A 51 19.40 18.72 11.13
CA ARG A 51 18.05 19.27 10.98
C ARG A 51 17.66 19.32 9.50
N GLY A 52 16.48 18.81 9.16
CA GLY A 52 15.85 19.05 7.84
C GLY A 52 16.07 17.99 6.75
N LEU A 53 16.98 17.01 6.91
CA LEU A 53 17.17 15.96 5.89
C LEU A 53 16.07 14.89 5.91
N THR A 54 15.47 14.62 7.08
CA THR A 54 14.32 13.73 7.22
C THR A 54 13.14 14.54 7.74
N GLN A 55 12.05 14.57 6.97
CA GLN A 55 10.78 15.12 7.45
C GLN A 55 10.41 14.37 8.74
N PRO A 56 10.24 15.06 9.89
CA PRO A 56 9.88 14.39 11.14
C PRO A 56 8.49 13.77 11.03
N PHE A 57 8.21 12.77 11.87
CA PHE A 57 6.87 12.20 11.94
C PHE A 57 5.87 13.28 12.40
N ASP A 58 4.88 13.56 11.55
CA ASP A 58 3.80 14.50 11.83
C ASP A 58 2.46 13.81 11.58
N GLN A 59 1.70 13.60 12.66
CA GLN A 59 0.41 12.93 12.67
C GLN A 59 -0.62 13.61 11.77
N THR A 60 -0.54 14.94 11.63
CA THR A 60 -1.52 15.70 10.84
C THR A 60 -1.33 15.50 9.33
N SER A 61 -0.08 15.25 8.91
CA SER A 61 0.29 15.01 7.51
C SER A 61 0.22 13.54 7.10
N LEU A 62 0.18 12.62 8.08
CA LEU A 62 0.21 11.16 7.88
C LEU A 62 -1.01 10.49 8.56
N PRO A 63 -2.24 10.78 8.08
CA PRO A 63 -3.46 10.34 8.75
C PRO A 63 -3.63 8.82 8.77
N LEU A 64 -3.17 8.06 7.76
CA LEU A 64 -3.32 6.60 7.77
C LEU A 64 -2.33 5.95 8.73
N LEU A 65 -1.07 6.42 8.71
CA LEU A 65 0.00 5.91 9.56
C LEU A 65 -0.23 6.18 11.03
N SER A 66 -0.65 7.41 11.38
CA SER A 66 -0.81 7.84 12.77
C SER A 66 -1.91 7.09 13.52
N GLN A 67 -2.79 6.42 12.79
CA GLN A 67 -3.97 5.76 13.30
C GLN A 67 -3.91 4.25 13.07
N VAL A 68 -2.76 3.71 12.65
CA VAL A 68 -2.62 2.27 12.49
C VAL A 68 -2.52 1.60 13.85
N GLU A 69 -3.33 0.59 14.09
CA GLU A 69 -3.28 -0.24 15.30
C GLU A 69 -2.86 -1.66 14.93
N PHE A 70 -1.86 -2.16 15.64
CA PHE A 70 -1.40 -3.54 15.52
C PHE A 70 -1.98 -4.36 16.67
N ASP A 71 -2.64 -5.47 16.33
CA ASP A 71 -3.23 -6.39 17.27
C ASP A 71 -2.50 -7.75 17.17
N GLY A 72 -2.25 -8.35 18.33
CA GLY A 72 -1.45 -9.57 18.46
C GLY A 72 -1.28 -9.95 19.93
N ALA A 73 -1.30 -11.25 20.21
CA ALA A 73 -0.95 -11.73 21.53
C ALA A 73 0.55 -11.47 21.75
N PRO A 74 0.94 -10.87 22.89
CA PRO A 74 2.34 -10.84 23.29
C PRO A 74 2.72 -12.26 23.74
N ASP A 75 2.94 -13.17 22.78
CA ASP A 75 3.49 -14.47 23.13
C ASP A 75 4.97 -14.31 23.45
N ALA A 76 5.44 -15.06 24.46
CA ALA A 76 6.44 -14.62 25.43
C ALA A 76 7.84 -14.24 24.90
N ASP A 77 8.19 -14.57 23.65
CA ASP A 77 9.51 -14.25 23.09
C ASP A 77 9.49 -13.69 21.66
N ASP A 78 8.35 -13.74 20.94
CA ASP A 78 8.26 -13.24 19.58
C ASP A 78 6.92 -12.55 19.36
N LYS A 79 6.92 -11.21 19.35
CA LYS A 79 5.71 -10.39 19.14
C LYS A 79 5.26 -10.52 17.68
N VAL A 80 4.62 -11.64 17.33
CA VAL A 80 4.02 -11.83 16.01
C VAL A 80 2.70 -11.09 15.99
N PHE A 81 2.68 -9.91 15.37
CA PHE A 81 1.44 -9.20 15.10
C PHE A 81 0.70 -9.88 13.95
N THR A 82 -0.55 -10.24 14.17
CA THR A 82 -1.35 -11.01 13.20
C THR A 82 -2.39 -10.14 12.49
N LEU A 83 -2.73 -8.99 13.07
CA LEU A 83 -3.80 -8.13 12.58
C LEU A 83 -3.38 -6.65 12.60
N MET A 84 -3.62 -5.98 11.48
CA MET A 84 -3.61 -4.53 11.38
C MET A 84 -5.05 -4.01 11.23
N LYS A 85 -5.39 -2.99 12.03
CA LYS A 85 -6.71 -2.34 12.04
C LYS A 85 -6.57 -0.82 12.17
N TRP A 86 -7.69 -0.13 11.98
CA TRP A 86 -7.81 1.32 12.21
C TRP A 86 -8.90 1.60 13.26
N PRO A 87 -8.77 2.69 14.04
CA PRO A 87 -9.75 3.15 15.03
C PRO A 87 -11.15 3.37 14.45
N ARG A 88 -12.13 3.48 15.36
CA ARG A 88 -13.55 3.70 15.03
C ARG A 88 -13.79 4.92 14.15
N SER A 89 -13.08 6.01 14.41
CA SER A 89 -13.17 7.23 13.62
C SER A 89 -12.96 7.04 12.12
N PHE A 90 -12.12 6.08 11.70
CA PHE A 90 -11.84 5.81 10.28
C PHE A 90 -12.96 5.11 9.52
N HIS A 91 -13.81 4.36 10.24
CA HIS A 91 -14.88 3.58 9.65
C HIS A 91 -16.28 4.05 10.06
N ASP A 92 -16.40 4.99 11.00
CA ASP A 92 -17.66 5.68 11.27
C ASP A 92 -17.93 6.72 10.18
N ASP A 93 -16.96 7.58 9.87
CA ASP A 93 -17.05 8.55 8.78
C ASP A 93 -16.34 8.05 7.50
N ALA A 94 -17.13 7.85 6.44
CA ALA A 94 -16.61 7.35 5.17
C ALA A 94 -15.70 8.37 4.47
N ALA A 95 -15.95 9.67 4.73
CA ALA A 95 -15.17 10.75 4.14
C ALA A 95 -13.77 10.82 4.72
N THR A 96 -13.57 10.44 5.99
CA THR A 96 -12.27 10.44 6.65
C THR A 96 -11.26 9.56 5.91
N LEU A 97 -11.59 8.29 5.64
CA LEU A 97 -10.68 7.40 4.91
C LEU A 97 -10.42 7.89 3.48
N LEU A 98 -11.47 8.29 2.77
CA LEU A 98 -11.33 8.76 1.39
C LEU A 98 -10.49 10.06 1.31
N GLY A 99 -10.65 10.95 2.30
CA GLY A 99 -9.84 12.15 2.45
C GLY A 99 -8.37 11.82 2.72
N ALA A 100 -8.10 10.86 3.60
CA ALA A 100 -6.76 10.38 3.91
C ALA A 100 -6.08 9.77 2.65
N LEU A 101 -6.80 8.91 1.91
CA LEU A 101 -6.32 8.36 0.64
C LEU A 101 -6.02 9.45 -0.39
N ARG A 102 -6.93 10.43 -0.55
CA ARG A 102 -6.71 11.57 -1.46
C ARG A 102 -5.44 12.36 -1.10
N ARG A 103 -5.23 12.66 0.18
CA ARG A 103 -4.04 13.38 0.68
C ARG A 103 -2.75 12.60 0.45
N ALA A 104 -2.72 11.31 0.81
CA ALA A 104 -1.57 10.45 0.56
C ALA A 104 -1.23 10.41 -0.94
N PHE A 105 -2.25 10.53 -1.78
CA PHE A 105 -2.15 10.51 -3.21
C PHE A 105 -1.96 11.87 -3.90
N GLU A 106 -1.92 12.95 -3.14
CA GLU A 106 -1.67 14.26 -3.69
C GLU A 106 -0.25 14.33 -4.29
N PRO A 107 -0.10 14.74 -5.56
CA PRO A 107 1.21 14.87 -6.17
C PRO A 107 2.04 15.87 -5.35
N SER A 108 3.14 15.37 -4.77
CA SER A 108 4.10 16.22 -4.08
C SER A 108 4.97 16.91 -5.12
N GLY A 109 4.51 18.05 -5.66
CA GLY A 109 5.27 18.91 -6.58
C GLY A 109 4.82 18.84 -8.05
N ALA A 110 5.69 19.36 -8.93
CA ALA A 110 5.40 19.59 -10.36
C ALA A 110 5.07 18.33 -11.18
N SER A 111 5.30 17.13 -10.63
CA SER A 111 4.93 15.86 -11.25
C SER A 111 3.49 15.50 -10.93
N ALA A 112 2.55 16.33 -11.41
CA ALA A 112 1.13 15.98 -11.52
C ALA A 112 0.93 14.96 -12.66
N GLY A 113 1.61 13.81 -12.55
CA GLY A 113 1.44 12.71 -13.48
C GLY A 113 0.01 12.20 -13.44
N ARG A 114 -0.53 11.88 -14.61
CA ARG A 114 -1.85 11.27 -14.75
C ARG A 114 -1.85 9.94 -14.00
N ARG A 115 -2.61 9.84 -12.90
CA ARG A 115 -2.75 8.59 -12.14
C ARG A 115 -3.41 7.54 -13.02
N CYS A 116 -2.77 6.39 -13.19
CA CYS A 116 -3.40 5.22 -13.77
C CYS A 116 -4.53 4.73 -12.86
N ALA A 117 -5.64 4.29 -13.45
CA ALA A 117 -6.71 3.65 -12.71
C ALA A 117 -6.14 2.46 -11.93
N PRO A 118 -6.45 2.33 -10.63
CA PRO A 118 -5.88 1.28 -9.80
C PRO A 118 -6.37 -0.09 -10.30
N ARG A 119 -5.45 -1.03 -10.42
CA ARG A 119 -5.75 -2.42 -10.78
C ARG A 119 -5.85 -3.22 -9.49
N LEU A 120 -6.86 -4.09 -9.41
CA LEU A 120 -6.98 -5.03 -8.30
C LEU A 120 -5.83 -6.04 -8.36
N LEU A 121 -5.08 -6.14 -7.27
CA LEU A 121 -3.97 -7.07 -7.10
C LEU A 121 -4.40 -8.27 -6.26
N PRO A 122 -3.94 -9.49 -6.61
CA PRO A 122 -4.12 -10.66 -5.76
C PRO A 122 -3.51 -10.43 -4.37
N ARG A 123 -4.16 -10.94 -3.32
CA ARG A 123 -3.73 -10.77 -1.92
C ARG A 123 -2.28 -11.22 -1.67
N GLN A 124 -1.82 -12.26 -2.39
CA GLN A 124 -0.45 -12.78 -2.30
C GLN A 124 0.61 -11.76 -2.77
N ARG A 125 0.21 -10.76 -3.56
CA ARG A 125 1.11 -9.72 -4.07
C ARG A 125 1.05 -8.43 -3.27
N TRP A 126 0.28 -8.36 -2.18
CA TRP A 126 0.16 -7.14 -1.40
C TRP A 126 1.48 -6.75 -0.71
N CYS A 127 2.33 -7.71 -0.36
CA CYS A 127 3.67 -7.42 0.17
C CYS A 127 4.53 -6.62 -0.81
N GLN A 128 4.29 -6.73 -2.13
CA GLN A 128 4.98 -5.95 -3.16
C GLN A 128 4.61 -4.46 -3.13
N LEU A 129 3.51 -4.08 -2.47
CA LEU A 129 3.10 -2.68 -2.33
C LEU A 129 3.96 -1.90 -1.34
N LEU A 130 4.57 -2.62 -0.39
CA LEU A 130 5.53 -2.09 0.59
C LEU A 130 6.98 -2.18 0.06
N GLN A 131 7.16 -2.47 -1.22
CA GLN A 131 8.46 -2.59 -1.88
C GLN A 131 8.61 -1.51 -2.98
N PRO A 132 9.75 -0.80 -3.07
CA PRO A 132 10.93 -0.91 -2.20
C PRO A 132 10.66 -0.43 -0.76
N PRO A 133 11.54 -0.72 0.23
CA PRO A 133 11.39 -0.21 1.59
C PRO A 133 11.24 1.32 1.59
N ALA A 134 10.35 1.84 2.43
CA ALA A 134 10.10 3.28 2.49
C ALA A 134 11.35 4.04 2.95
N ALA A 135 11.74 5.05 2.17
CA ALA A 135 12.87 5.93 2.50
C ALA A 135 12.46 7.08 3.45
N SER A 136 11.16 7.37 3.55
CA SER A 136 10.60 8.45 4.37
C SER A 136 9.21 8.09 4.90
N TRP A 137 8.75 8.82 5.92
CA TRP A 137 7.39 8.68 6.44
C TRP A 137 6.31 8.86 5.38
N ARG A 138 6.50 9.83 4.48
CA ARG A 138 5.57 10.13 3.40
C ARG A 138 5.53 9.02 2.35
N ASP A 139 6.64 8.33 2.14
CA ASP A 139 6.66 7.18 1.23
C ASP A 139 5.95 5.98 1.85
N LEU A 140 6.13 5.75 3.15
CA LEU A 140 5.40 4.71 3.87
C LEU A 140 3.89 4.96 3.89
N GLU A 141 3.46 6.21 4.14
CA GLU A 141 2.06 6.62 4.05
C GLU A 141 1.49 6.34 2.65
N ARG A 142 2.26 6.63 1.59
CA ARG A 142 1.86 6.34 0.21
C ARG A 142 1.74 4.86 -0.08
N GLN A 143 2.64 4.03 0.46
CA GLN A 143 2.58 2.58 0.33
C GLN A 143 1.37 2.01 1.10
N LEU A 144 1.13 2.51 2.31
CA LEU A 144 -0.03 2.16 3.13
C LEU A 144 -1.34 2.56 2.45
N ALA A 145 -1.41 3.75 1.84
CA ALA A 145 -2.57 4.19 1.07
C ALA A 145 -2.84 3.27 -0.13
N ARG A 146 -1.82 2.79 -0.84
CA ARG A 146 -1.98 1.80 -1.92
C ARG A 146 -2.51 0.49 -1.39
N LEU A 147 -2.01 0.02 -0.25
CA LEU A 147 -2.51 -1.18 0.40
C LEU A 147 -3.99 -1.05 0.76
N VAL A 148 -4.38 0.05 1.41
CA VAL A 148 -5.77 0.30 1.78
C VAL A 148 -6.66 0.43 0.54
N GLU A 149 -6.19 1.06 -0.53
CA GLU A 149 -6.90 1.08 -1.81
C GLU A 149 -7.15 -0.34 -2.35
N GLN A 150 -6.17 -1.25 -2.27
CA GLN A 150 -6.35 -2.64 -2.68
C GLN A 150 -7.32 -3.41 -1.79
N VAL A 151 -7.31 -3.15 -0.48
CA VAL A 151 -8.25 -3.70 0.49
C VAL A 151 -9.69 -3.28 0.14
N LEU A 152 -9.91 -1.99 -0.15
CA LEU A 152 -11.22 -1.47 -0.57
C LEU A 152 -11.69 -2.10 -1.89
N LEU A 153 -10.81 -2.17 -2.89
CA LEU A 153 -11.14 -2.77 -4.19
C LEU A 153 -11.49 -4.26 -4.06
N GLN A 154 -10.78 -4.99 -3.19
CA GLN A 154 -11.02 -6.40 -2.93
C GLN A 154 -12.38 -6.60 -2.23
N ALA A 155 -12.66 -5.84 -1.18
CA ALA A 155 -13.93 -5.91 -0.47
C ALA A 155 -15.11 -5.56 -1.40
N TRP A 156 -14.94 -4.55 -2.26
CA TRP A 156 -15.95 -4.19 -3.26
C TRP A 156 -16.19 -5.29 -4.30
N ALA A 157 -15.13 -5.93 -4.77
CA ALA A 157 -15.23 -7.04 -5.73
C ALA A 157 -15.93 -8.27 -5.11
N GLU A 158 -15.64 -8.57 -3.83
CA GLU A 158 -16.29 -9.65 -3.07
C GLU A 158 -17.78 -9.36 -2.88
N GLU A 159 -18.14 -8.15 -2.46
CA GLU A 159 -19.53 -7.73 -2.28
C GLU A 159 -20.33 -7.82 -3.60
N ARG A 160 -19.75 -7.32 -4.69
CA ARG A 160 -20.36 -7.42 -6.03
C ARG A 160 -20.54 -8.88 -6.48
N SER A 161 -19.64 -9.77 -6.07
CA SER A 161 -19.73 -11.19 -6.37
C SER A 161 -20.86 -11.86 -5.58
N ARG A 162 -21.09 -11.44 -4.33
CA ARG A 162 -22.23 -11.91 -3.51
C ARG A 162 -23.57 -11.48 -4.10
N GLN A 163 -23.66 -10.23 -4.57
CA GLN A 163 -24.89 -9.68 -5.14
C GLN A 163 -25.29 -10.31 -6.48
N ARG A 164 -24.31 -10.79 -7.27
CA ARG A 164 -24.59 -11.43 -8.56
C ARG A 164 -25.16 -12.84 -8.44
N GLY A 165 -25.19 -13.41 -7.24
CA GLY A 165 -25.57 -14.79 -7.00
C GLY A 165 -24.59 -15.78 -7.64
N PRO A 166 -24.63 -17.06 -7.25
CA PRO A 166 -23.99 -18.10 -8.04
C PRO A 166 -24.59 -18.05 -9.46
N PRO A 167 -23.78 -18.12 -10.54
CA PRO A 167 -24.33 -18.28 -11.87
C PRO A 167 -25.19 -19.53 -11.81
N ALA A 168 -26.49 -19.39 -12.06
CA ALA A 168 -27.44 -20.50 -12.03
C ALA A 168 -26.86 -21.63 -12.89
N ALA A 169 -26.28 -22.62 -12.23
CA ALA A 169 -25.68 -23.76 -12.87
C ALA A 169 -26.85 -24.58 -13.39
N GLY A 170 -27.11 -24.47 -14.70
CA GLY A 170 -27.94 -25.42 -15.44
C GLY A 170 -29.37 -25.59 -14.90
N ALA A 171 -30.26 -24.69 -15.29
CA ALA A 171 -31.62 -25.14 -15.64
C ALA A 171 -31.51 -25.94 -16.96
N ALA A 172 -31.12 -27.21 -16.85
CA ALA A 172 -31.18 -28.27 -17.85
C ALA A 172 -30.83 -29.57 -17.11
N SER A 173 -31.70 -30.55 -16.88
CA SER A 173 -32.95 -30.91 -17.54
C SER A 173 -33.85 -31.60 -16.52
N GLU A 174 -35.16 -31.35 -16.57
CA GLU A 174 -36.12 -32.30 -15.98
C GLU A 174 -35.94 -33.67 -16.64
N PRO A 175 -35.78 -34.76 -15.87
CA PRO A 175 -35.92 -36.10 -16.41
C PRO A 175 -37.40 -36.34 -16.74
N LEU A 176 -37.74 -36.35 -18.02
CA LEU A 176 -38.99 -36.90 -18.53
C LEU A 176 -39.12 -38.36 -18.05
N PRO A 177 -40.30 -38.83 -17.61
CA PRO A 177 -40.48 -40.23 -17.24
C PRO A 177 -40.35 -41.16 -18.47
N ASP A 178 -39.52 -42.16 -18.23
CA ASP A 178 -39.16 -43.34 -19.00
C ASP A 178 -40.36 -44.15 -19.50
N LEU A 179 -40.45 -44.30 -20.83
CA LEU A 179 -41.11 -45.42 -21.50
C LEU A 179 -40.37 -45.73 -22.82
N GLY A 180 -39.51 -46.75 -22.80
CA GLY A 180 -39.25 -47.61 -23.96
C GLY A 180 -37.84 -47.55 -24.57
N GLU A 181 -37.01 -48.52 -24.18
CA GLU A 181 -35.86 -49.05 -24.92
C GLU A 181 -36.22 -49.58 -26.34
N PRO A 182 -35.25 -50.00 -27.18
CA PRO A 182 -33.83 -49.64 -27.29
C PRO A 182 -33.46 -49.26 -28.75
N THR A 183 -32.18 -49.03 -29.05
CA THR A 183 -31.44 -49.54 -30.25
C THR A 183 -30.45 -48.50 -30.84
N VAL A 184 -29.25 -49.02 -31.14
CA VAL A 184 -28.22 -48.59 -32.11
C VAL A 184 -27.04 -47.74 -31.60
N ARG A 185 -25.88 -48.41 -31.59
CA ARG A 185 -24.51 -47.88 -31.59
C ARG A 185 -24.29 -46.83 -32.68
N GLY A 186 -23.70 -45.69 -32.33
CA GLY A 186 -23.17 -44.74 -33.31
C GLY A 186 -22.15 -43.80 -32.68
N SER A 187 -20.87 -44.10 -32.91
CA SER A 187 -19.73 -43.26 -32.57
C SER A 187 -19.69 -42.01 -33.49
N THR A 188 -19.57 -40.80 -32.95
CA THR A 188 -18.79 -39.70 -33.58
C THR A 188 -18.40 -38.66 -32.54
N ALA A 189 -17.09 -38.41 -32.44
CA ALA A 189 -16.53 -37.20 -31.87
C ALA A 189 -16.71 -36.03 -32.85
N ALA A 190 -16.94 -34.81 -32.35
CA ALA A 190 -16.24 -33.58 -32.73
C ALA A 190 -16.98 -32.30 -32.32
N ALA A 191 -16.17 -31.25 -32.17
CA ALA A 191 -16.50 -29.83 -32.33
C ALA A 191 -17.07 -29.06 -31.13
N SER A 192 -16.17 -28.53 -30.29
CA SER A 192 -16.32 -27.16 -29.76
C SER A 192 -14.98 -26.53 -29.36
N THR A 193 -14.09 -26.32 -30.34
CA THR A 193 -12.79 -25.66 -30.13
C THR A 193 -12.45 -24.56 -31.15
N CYS A 194 -13.43 -24.07 -31.93
CA CYS A 194 -13.17 -23.10 -33.01
C CYS A 194 -13.26 -21.59 -32.63
N SER A 195 -13.25 -21.21 -31.35
CA SER A 195 -13.29 -19.77 -30.96
C SER A 195 -12.02 -19.20 -30.32
N ARG A 196 -10.97 -20.01 -30.11
CA ARG A 196 -9.77 -19.56 -29.37
C ARG A 196 -8.51 -19.30 -30.22
N VAL A 197 -8.50 -19.66 -31.50
CA VAL A 197 -7.31 -19.53 -32.36
C VAL A 197 -7.14 -18.11 -32.94
N SER A 198 -8.24 -17.42 -33.26
CA SER A 198 -8.18 -16.11 -33.97
C SER A 198 -7.67 -14.94 -33.12
N LYS A 199 -7.69 -15.02 -31.78
CA LYS A 199 -7.16 -13.96 -30.91
C LYS A 199 -5.64 -14.00 -30.75
N ARG A 200 -4.99 -15.16 -30.90
CA ARG A 200 -3.52 -15.27 -30.79
C ARG A 200 -2.79 -14.67 -31.99
N GLN A 201 -3.37 -14.77 -33.20
CA GLN A 201 -2.74 -14.28 -34.42
C GLN A 201 -2.67 -12.74 -34.49
N ARG A 202 -3.75 -12.03 -34.12
CA ARG A 202 -3.75 -10.55 -34.06
C ARG A 202 -2.80 -9.97 -33.00
N GLN A 203 -2.47 -10.73 -31.96
CA GLN A 203 -1.54 -10.26 -30.92
C GLN A 203 -0.07 -10.42 -31.34
N GLN A 204 0.25 -11.38 -32.21
CA GLN A 204 1.61 -11.53 -32.76
C GLN A 204 1.94 -10.47 -33.83
N GLU A 205 0.98 -10.05 -34.67
CA GLU A 205 1.21 -8.95 -35.63
C GLU A 205 1.50 -7.62 -34.95
N ARG A 206 0.79 -7.31 -33.86
CA ARG A 206 1.05 -6.09 -33.06
C ARG A 206 2.46 -6.06 -32.45
N ARG A 207 3.03 -7.21 -32.13
CA ARG A 207 4.41 -7.31 -31.60
C ARG A 207 5.46 -7.14 -32.69
N ARG A 208 5.19 -7.53 -33.94
CA ARG A 208 6.12 -7.33 -35.06
C ARG A 208 6.24 -5.86 -35.48
N CYS A 209 5.13 -5.11 -35.53
CA CYS A 209 5.16 -3.70 -35.92
C CYS A 209 5.88 -2.80 -34.89
N LYS A 210 5.79 -3.14 -33.60
CA LYS A 210 6.44 -2.34 -32.54
C LYS A 210 7.96 -2.45 -32.56
N LYS A 211 8.49 -3.63 -32.90
CA LYS A 211 9.94 -3.87 -32.99
C LYS A 211 10.59 -3.16 -34.19
N ALA A 212 9.85 -2.94 -35.27
CA ALA A 212 10.34 -2.19 -36.44
C ALA A 212 10.41 -0.67 -36.21
N ALA A 213 9.54 -0.12 -35.36
CA ALA A 213 9.55 1.30 -35.02
C ALA A 213 10.71 1.69 -34.08
N GLU A 214 11.09 0.78 -33.16
CA GLU A 214 12.23 1.00 -32.25
C GLU A 214 13.57 0.95 -33.00
N SER A 215 13.73 0.07 -33.99
CA SER A 215 14.98 -0.01 -34.78
C SER A 215 15.22 1.17 -35.73
N ALA A 216 14.20 2.00 -35.99
CA ALA A 216 14.34 3.19 -36.85
C ALA A 216 14.71 4.46 -36.06
N GLY A 217 14.51 4.48 -34.75
CA GLY A 217 14.75 5.66 -33.90
C GLY A 217 16.19 5.80 -33.37
N GLU A 218 17.02 4.76 -33.49
CA GLU A 218 18.34 4.71 -32.84
C GLU A 218 19.49 5.30 -33.69
N ARG A 219 19.19 5.92 -34.84
CA ARG A 219 20.19 6.54 -35.74
C ARG A 219 20.25 8.07 -35.70
N ALA A 220 19.56 8.73 -34.79
CA ALA A 220 19.54 10.19 -34.71
C ALA A 220 19.82 10.68 -33.27
N ARG A 221 21.05 10.51 -32.79
CA ARG A 221 21.57 11.32 -31.68
C ARG A 221 22.93 11.89 -32.08
N PRO A 222 23.05 13.22 -32.29
CA PRO A 222 24.34 13.86 -32.49
C PRO A 222 25.11 13.89 -31.17
N ASP A 223 26.39 13.50 -31.25
CA ASP A 223 27.41 13.73 -30.24
C ASP A 223 27.52 15.22 -29.95
N VAL A 224 27.22 15.63 -28.72
CA VAL A 224 27.56 16.94 -28.18
C VAL A 224 28.48 16.71 -26.99
N THR A 225 29.76 16.58 -27.28
CA THR A 225 30.85 16.69 -26.31
C THR A 225 31.06 18.17 -26.00
N CYS A 226 30.65 18.61 -24.81
CA CYS A 226 31.02 19.92 -24.29
C CYS A 226 32.05 19.73 -23.18
N SER A 227 33.31 19.95 -23.55
CA SER A 227 34.43 20.20 -22.65
C SER A 227 34.35 21.63 -22.12
N ALA A 228 34.40 21.80 -20.80
CA ALA A 228 34.85 23.02 -20.11
C ALA A 228 35.17 22.62 -18.66
N SER A 229 36.43 22.36 -18.31
CA SER A 229 37.44 23.33 -17.90
C SER A 229 37.11 24.04 -16.57
N ALA A 230 37.75 23.51 -15.51
CA ALA A 230 38.46 24.20 -14.44
C ALA A 230 38.03 25.63 -14.05
N VAL A 231 37.67 25.80 -12.77
CA VAL A 231 38.19 26.88 -11.92
C VAL A 231 38.32 26.34 -10.49
N ALA A 232 39.54 26.44 -9.95
CA ALA A 232 39.86 26.23 -8.56
C ALA A 232 39.36 27.42 -7.73
N ASP A 233 38.86 27.18 -6.51
CA ASP A 233 38.98 28.19 -5.45
C ASP A 233 39.22 27.48 -4.12
N ASP A 234 40.48 27.56 -3.72
CA ASP A 234 41.05 27.25 -2.43
C ASP A 234 40.64 28.37 -1.46
N ARG A 235 39.80 28.06 -0.46
CA ARG A 235 39.71 28.89 0.75
C ARG A 235 39.59 28.03 2.00
N HIS A 236 40.75 27.88 2.64
CA HIS A 236 40.89 27.80 4.09
C HIS A 236 39.92 28.75 4.79
N ASN A 237 39.17 28.24 5.77
CA ASN A 237 38.78 29.05 6.92
C ASN A 237 38.78 28.20 8.19
N ASP A 238 39.96 28.19 8.78
CA ASP A 238 40.25 27.90 10.17
C ASP A 238 39.56 28.96 11.05
N GLN A 239 38.60 28.57 11.88
CA GLN A 239 38.36 29.20 13.19
C GLN A 239 37.30 28.43 13.98
N ALA A 240 37.80 27.64 14.93
CA ALA A 240 37.08 27.29 16.15
C ALA A 240 36.94 28.54 17.04
N PRO A 241 35.83 28.65 17.77
CA PRO A 241 35.93 29.10 19.15
C PRO A 241 35.48 27.99 20.10
N GLU A 242 36.41 27.59 20.96
CA GLU A 242 36.12 26.84 22.18
C GLU A 242 35.24 27.71 23.07
N GLY A 243 33.98 27.28 23.24
CA GLY A 243 33.07 27.82 24.23
C GLY A 243 32.97 26.83 25.38
N GLU A 244 33.86 26.96 26.35
CA GLU A 244 33.67 26.42 27.70
C GLU A 244 32.35 26.96 28.26
N SER A 245 31.39 26.07 28.49
CA SER A 245 30.23 26.38 29.33
C SER A 245 30.13 25.34 30.42
N ALA A 246 30.88 25.60 31.49
CA ALA A 246 30.67 24.99 32.79
C ALA A 246 29.31 25.47 33.33
N CYS A 247 28.32 24.59 33.36
CA CYS A 247 27.16 24.72 34.25
C CYS A 247 27.28 23.67 35.34
N GLU A 248 27.99 24.09 36.38
CA GLU A 248 27.95 23.52 37.71
C GLU A 248 26.55 23.65 38.32
N LEU A 249 26.18 22.59 39.05
CA LEU A 249 25.46 22.59 40.32
C LEU A 249 23.92 22.69 40.38
N ARG A 250 23.43 21.67 41.13
CA ARG A 250 22.44 21.70 42.23
C ARG A 250 20.97 21.51 41.88
N GLY A 251 20.42 20.46 42.48
CA GLY A 251 18.97 20.30 42.61
C GLY A 251 18.53 18.93 43.14
N GLU A 252 19.11 18.46 44.25
CA GLU A 252 18.45 17.48 45.12
C GLU A 252 17.08 18.02 45.57
N ALA A 253 16.02 17.24 45.38
CA ALA A 253 14.85 17.27 46.24
C ALA A 253 14.13 15.91 46.16
N ALA A 254 14.45 15.05 47.12
CA ALA A 254 13.62 13.91 47.48
C ALA A 254 12.27 14.43 47.99
N GLY A 255 11.19 14.04 47.29
CA GLY A 255 9.82 14.32 47.68
C GLY A 255 9.08 13.03 48.00
N THR A 256 9.32 12.50 49.20
CA THR A 256 8.50 11.47 49.83
C THR A 256 7.15 12.08 50.22
N SER A 257 6.04 11.59 49.68
CA SER A 257 4.74 11.78 50.33
C SER A 257 3.87 10.54 50.19
N ALA A 258 3.81 9.79 51.29
CA ALA A 258 2.77 8.82 51.57
C ALA A 258 1.46 9.57 51.93
N GLY A 259 0.34 9.13 51.36
CA GLY A 259 -1.01 9.38 51.88
C GLY A 259 -1.82 8.11 51.62
N ALA A 260 -2.04 7.23 52.60
CA ALA A 260 -2.91 7.35 53.77
C ALA A 260 -4.41 7.39 53.40
N SER A 261 -5.04 6.24 53.62
CA SER A 261 -6.41 5.95 54.06
C SER A 261 -7.53 6.99 53.95
N GLY A 262 -8.63 6.54 53.37
CA GLY A 262 -10.03 6.87 53.73
C GLY A 262 -10.92 5.97 52.85
N GLY A 263 -11.74 5.06 53.35
CA GLY A 263 -12.63 5.16 54.50
C GLY A 263 -14.03 5.52 53.99
N GLY A 264 -14.86 4.50 53.75
CA GLY A 264 -16.24 4.61 53.25
C GLY A 264 -16.75 3.28 52.74
#